data_AF-U1YKP8-F1
#
_entry.id   AF-U1YKP8-F1
#
_cell.length_a   1.000
_cell.length_b   1.000
_cell.length_c   1.000
_cell.angle_alpha   90.00
_cell.angle_beta   90.00
_cell.angle_gamma   90.00
#
_symmetry.space_group_name_H-M   'P 1'
#
loop_
_entity.id
_entity.type
_entity.pdbx_description
1 polymer ?
#
loop_
_entity_poly.entity_id
_entity_poly.type
_entity_poly.pdbx_seq_one_letter_code
_entity_poly.pdbx_strand_id
1 'polypeptide(L)'
;MVYTTIDLPELVKEAQNKNKNSMTYIIEAFKPKLQASLHQTVVQEREDLAQELSIKLIEAIQHYNLEATPGFYDFLDQIEGSSRRS
;
A
#
# COMPACT_ATOMS: atom_id res chain seq x y z
N MET A 1 -11.14 -16.95 17.05
CA MET A 1 -10.43 -15.71 16.66
C MET A 1 -11.33 -14.99 15.68
N VAL A 2 -11.78 -13.79 16.02
CA VAL A 2 -12.69 -13.01 15.18
C VAL A 2 -11.88 -12.55 13.96
N TYR A 3 -12.30 -12.92 12.75
CA TYR A 3 -11.76 -12.32 11.53
C TYR A 3 -12.32 -10.91 11.44
N THR A 4 -11.73 -9.96 12.16
CA THR A 4 -11.91 -8.55 11.83
C THR A 4 -11.31 -8.39 10.44
N THR A 5 -12.16 -8.10 9.45
CA THR A 5 -11.74 -7.60 8.15
C THR A 5 -10.83 -6.41 8.41
N ILE A 6 -9.54 -6.60 8.20
CA ILE A 6 -8.54 -5.56 8.37
C ILE A 6 -8.85 -4.46 7.36
N ASP A 7 -9.23 -3.30 7.87
CA ASP A 7 -9.48 -2.13 7.06
C ASP A 7 -8.15 -1.49 6.68
N LEU A 8 -7.72 -1.73 5.44
CA LEU A 8 -6.43 -1.29 4.93
C LEU A 8 -6.29 0.26 4.95
N PRO A 9 -7.30 1.05 4.52
CA PRO A 9 -7.34 2.50 4.76
C PRO A 9 -7.05 2.91 6.20
N GLU A 10 -7.68 2.27 7.19
CA GLU A 10 -7.46 2.60 8.60
C GLU A 10 -6.04 2.23 9.05
N LEU A 11 -5.52 1.08 8.63
CA LEU A 11 -4.13 0.72 8.90
C LEU A 11 -3.13 1.71 8.30
N VAL A 12 -3.37 2.19 7.07
CA VAL A 12 -2.52 3.19 6.43
C VAL A 12 -2.55 4.49 7.25
N LYS A 13 -3.74 4.91 7.70
CA LYS A 13 -3.90 6.09 8.56
C LYS A 13 -3.16 5.96 9.88
N GLU A 14 -3.28 4.82 10.56
CA GLU A 14 -2.54 4.55 11.80
C GLU A 14 -1.02 4.53 11.56
N ALA A 15 -0.56 3.90 10.47
CA ALA A 15 0.84 3.83 10.11
C ALA A 15 1.43 5.23 9.82
N GLN A 16 0.68 6.09 9.13
CA GLN A 16 1.02 7.50 8.92
C GLN A 16 1.10 8.28 10.25
N ASN A 17 0.27 7.92 11.23
CA ASN A 17 0.29 8.47 12.59
C ASN A 17 1.36 7.84 13.50
N LYS A 18 2.44 7.29 12.92
CA LYS A 18 3.60 6.71 13.61
C LYS A 18 3.29 5.44 14.42
N ASN A 19 2.17 4.75 14.13
CA ASN A 19 1.92 3.42 14.69
C ASN A 19 2.83 2.39 14.00
N LYS A 20 3.88 1.97 14.71
CA LYS A 20 4.85 0.99 14.22
C LYS A 20 4.23 -0.37 13.97
N ASN A 21 3.22 -0.77 14.74
CA ASN A 21 2.56 -2.07 14.59
C ASN A 21 1.75 -2.10 13.29
N SER A 22 1.01 -1.03 12.99
CA SER A 22 0.26 -0.89 11.74
C SER A 22 1.19 -0.86 10.52
N MET A 23 2.29 -0.10 10.60
CA MET A 23 3.32 -0.11 9.56
C MET A 23 3.92 -1.52 9.34
N THR A 24 4.30 -2.19 10.43
CA THR A 24 4.86 -3.55 10.38
C THR A 24 3.87 -4.52 9.76
N TYR A 25 2.60 -4.44 10.16
CA TYR A 25 1.54 -5.27 9.63
C TYR A 25 1.39 -5.11 8.12
N ILE A 26 1.37 -3.87 7.62
CA ILE A 26 1.29 -3.60 6.18
C ILE A 26 2.51 -4.19 5.47
N ILE A 27 3.73 -3.96 5.96
CA ILE A 27 4.96 -4.51 5.35
C ILE A 27 4.90 -6.04 5.27
N GLU A 28 4.50 -6.72 6.36
CA GLU A 28 4.34 -8.17 6.38
C GLU A 28 3.26 -8.66 5.39
N ALA A 29 2.15 -7.92 5.25
CA ALA A 29 1.11 -8.24 4.29
C ALA A 29 1.60 -8.14 2.82
N PHE A 30 2.55 -7.24 2.54
CA PHE A 30 3.14 -7.06 1.20
C PHE A 30 4.33 -7.99 0.92
N LYS A 31 4.91 -8.66 1.93
CA LYS A 31 6.06 -9.57 1.75
C LYS A 31 5.89 -10.61 0.63
N PRO A 32 4.73 -11.29 0.46
CA PRO A 32 4.59 -12.29 -0.60
C PRO A 32 4.82 -11.70 -2.00
N LYS A 33 4.34 -10.48 -2.24
CA LYS A 33 4.59 -9.76 -3.50
C LYS A 33 6.04 -9.34 -3.64
N LEU A 34 6.65 -8.80 -2.57
CA LEU A 34 8.05 -8.40 -2.60
C LEU A 34 8.98 -9.59 -2.89
N GLN A 35 8.78 -10.71 -2.22
CA GLN A 35 9.55 -11.94 -2.42
C GLN A 35 9.44 -12.49 -3.84
N ALA A 36 8.26 -12.41 -4.46
CA ALA A 36 8.09 -12.80 -5.86
C ALA A 36 8.98 -11.94 -6.80
N SER A 37 9.11 -10.64 -6.54
CA SER A 37 9.98 -9.74 -7.30
C SER A 37 11.47 -10.02 -7.04
N LEU A 38 11.87 -10.32 -5.80
CA LEU A 38 13.28 -10.61 -5.46
C LEU A 38 13.82 -11.83 -6.21
N HIS A 39 13.00 -12.85 -6.45
CA HIS A 39 13.42 -14.04 -7.19
C HIS A 39 13.71 -13.79 -8.67
N GLN A 40 13.30 -12.64 -9.20
CA GLN A 40 13.61 -12.20 -10.58
C GLN A 40 14.97 -11.49 -10.68
N THR A 41 15.68 -11.35 -9.57
CA THR A 41 16.99 -10.70 -9.47
C THR A 41 18.08 -11.71 -9.09
N VAL A 42 19.34 -11.39 -9.44
CA VAL A 42 20.53 -12.18 -9.07
C VAL A 42 20.69 -12.24 -7.56
N VAL A 43 21.12 -13.40 -7.04
CA VAL A 43 21.14 -13.70 -5.60
C VAL A 43 21.89 -12.65 -4.78
N GLN A 44 22.99 -12.12 -5.33
CA GLN A 44 23.87 -11.15 -4.70
C GLN A 44 23.19 -9.80 -4.45
N GLU A 45 22.22 -9.42 -5.28
CA GLU A 45 21.52 -8.13 -5.19
C GLU A 45 20.18 -8.24 -4.43
N ARG A 46 19.75 -9.45 -4.06
CA ARG A 46 18.43 -9.67 -3.45
C ARG A 46 18.28 -8.99 -2.09
N GLU A 47 19.33 -8.97 -1.28
CA GLU A 47 19.29 -8.35 0.04
C GLU A 47 19.15 -6.83 -0.08
N ASP A 48 19.99 -6.21 -0.91
CA ASP A 48 19.93 -4.77 -1.19
C ASP A 48 18.59 -4.38 -1.79
N LEU A 49 18.11 -5.13 -2.78
CA LEU A 49 16.79 -4.92 -3.39
C LEU A 49 15.66 -5.08 -2.37
N ALA A 50 15.75 -6.03 -1.44
CA ALA A 50 14.76 -6.19 -0.39
C ALA A 50 14.69 -4.97 0.53
N GLN A 51 15.85 -4.41 0.89
CA GLN A 51 15.92 -3.19 1.69
C GLN A 51 15.35 -1.99 0.93
N GLU A 52 15.74 -1.79 -0.34
CA GLU A 52 15.26 -0.69 -1.16
C GLU A 52 13.73 -0.75 -1.35
N LEU A 53 13.19 -1.92 -1.65
CA LEU A 53 11.74 -2.12 -1.79
C LEU A 53 11.00 -1.87 -0.47
N SER A 54 11.60 -2.23 0.66
CA SER A 54 11.01 -1.97 1.98
C SER A 54 10.95 -0.47 2.28
N ILE A 55 12.02 0.27 1.96
CA ILE A 55 12.06 1.74 2.12
C ILE A 55 11.02 2.39 1.22
N LYS A 56 10.96 2.02 -0.07
CA LYS A 56 9.98 2.57 -1.01
C LYS A 56 8.54 2.27 -0.59
N LEU A 57 8.29 1.09 0.00
CA LEU A 57 6.97 0.76 0.52
C LEU A 57 6.59 1.67 1.71
N ILE A 58 7.52 1.91 2.63
CA ILE A 58 7.31 2.83 3.76
C ILE A 58 7.05 4.25 3.27
N GLU A 59 7.85 4.74 2.32
CA GLU A 59 7.68 6.07 1.70
C GLU A 59 6.32 6.17 1.00
N ALA A 60 5.94 5.16 0.22
CA ALA A 60 4.65 5.11 -0.46
C ALA A 60 3.48 5.18 0.53
N ILE A 61 3.55 4.44 1.64
CA ILE A 61 2.53 4.49 2.70
C ILE A 61 2.50 5.87 3.36
N GLN A 62 3.65 6.46 3.68
CA GLN A 62 3.73 7.78 4.32
C GLN A 62 3.20 8.91 3.45
N HIS A 63 3.40 8.84 2.14
CA HIS A 63 2.95 9.84 1.19
C HIS A 63 1.59 9.54 0.55
N TYR A 64 0.96 8.40 0.89
CA TYR A 64 -0.34 8.03 0.36
C TYR A 64 -1.43 9.02 0.79
N ASN A 65 -2.10 9.66 -0.16
CA ASN A 65 -3.17 10.60 0.15
C ASN A 65 -4.52 9.87 0.28
N LEU A 66 -4.87 9.50 1.52
CA LEU A 66 -6.16 8.86 1.83
C LEU A 66 -7.35 9.76 1.48
N GLU A 67 -7.25 11.06 1.76
CA GLU A 67 -8.35 12.02 1.59
C GLU A 67 -8.68 12.30 0.11
N ALA A 68 -7.67 12.22 -0.76
CA ALA A 68 -7.87 12.39 -2.21
C ALA A 68 -8.22 11.08 -2.93
N THR A 69 -8.25 9.94 -2.23
CA THR A 69 -8.60 8.65 -2.83
C THR A 69 -10.13 8.52 -2.85
N PRO A 70 -10.79 8.56 -4.03
CA PRO A 70 -12.24 8.43 -4.10
C PRO A 70 -12.69 7.03 -3.67
N GLY A 71 -13.85 6.96 -3.01
CA GLY A 71 -14.53 5.68 -2.83
C GLY A 71 -14.94 5.09 -4.17
N PHE A 72 -15.28 3.79 -4.19
CA PHE A 72 -15.67 3.10 -5.44
C PHE A 72 -16.79 3.83 -6.20
N TYR A 73 -17.82 4.29 -5.48
CA TYR A 73 -18.94 5.02 -6.10
C TYR A 73 -18.54 6.44 -6.52
N ASP A 74 -17.76 7.16 -5.71
CA ASP A 74 -17.23 8.48 -6.09
C ASP A 74 -16.37 8.39 -7.36
N PHE A 75 -15.63 7.30 -7.53
CA PHE A 75 -14.83 7.03 -8.72
C PHE A 75 -15.69 6.77 -9.96
N LEU A 76 -16.78 6.01 -9.83
CA LEU A 76 -17.74 5.82 -10.92
C LEU A 76 -18.37 7.14 -11.35
N ASP A 77 -18.82 7.96 -10.40
CA ASP A 77 -19.40 9.27 -10.67
C ASP A 77 -18.40 10.22 -11.38
N GLN A 78 -17.11 10.16 -11.01
CA GLN A 78 -16.06 10.92 -11.68
C GLN A 78 -15.86 10.48 -13.13
N ILE A 79 -15.86 9.18 -13.42
CA ILE A 79 -15.75 8.65 -14.79
C ILE A 79 -16.97 9.07 -15.61
N GLU A 80 -18.18 8.87 -15.09
CA GLU A 80 -19.42 9.19 -15.80
C GLU A 80 -19.59 10.70 -16.03
N GLY A 81 -19.24 11.52 -15.02
CA GLY A 81 -19.28 12.99 -15.11
C GLY A 81 -18.26 13.56 -16.12
N SER A 82 -17.13 12.88 -16.32
CA SER A 82 -16.12 13.25 -17.31
C SER A 82 -16.59 12.95 -18.74
N SER A 83 -17.34 11.87 -18.94
CA SER A 83 -17.87 11.46 -20.25
C SER A 83 -19.00 12.36 -20.76
N ARG A 84 -19.68 13.12 -19.89
CA ARG A 84 -20.76 14.06 -20.28
C ARG A 84 -20.25 15.49 -20.58
N ARG A 85 -18.97 15.77 -20.35
CA ARG A 85 -18.33 17.09 -20.55
C ARG A 85 -17.37 17.14 -21.75
N SER A 86 -17.28 16.05 -22.52
CA SER A 86 -16.61 15.96 -23.83
C SER A 86 -17.63 15.95 -24.95
#